data_AF-A0A351GIE0-F1
#
_entry.id   AF-A0A351GIE0-F1
#
_cell.length_a   1.000
_cell.length_b   1.000
_cell.length_c   1.000
_cell.angle_alpha   90.00
_cell.angle_beta   90.00
_cell.angle_gamma   90.00
#
_symmetry.space_group_name_H-M   'P 1'
#
loop_
_entity.id
_entity.type
_entity.pdbx_description
1 polymer ?
#
loop_
_entity_poly.entity_id
_entity_poly.type
_entity_poly.pdbx_seq_one_letter_code
_entity_poly.pdbx_strand_id
1 'polypeptide(L)' 'FERFVIIVTSLHRDFLPSSWVMYHATWVEVGIFLGTFGLFFTCFFLFAKFLPVINMAEVKTIIKDTE' A
#
# COMPACT_ATOMS: atom_id res chain seq x y z
N PHE A 1 -9.31 -4.77 -6.68
CA PHE A 1 -10.53 -5.60 -6.49
C PHE A 1 -10.23 -7.07 -6.27
N GLU A 2 -9.24 -7.66 -6.96
CA GLU A 2 -8.83 -9.06 -6.75
C GLU A 2 -8.73 -9.47 -5.27
N ARG A 3 -7.90 -8.77 -4.47
CA ARG A 3 -7.74 -9.07 -3.03
C ARG A 3 -9.02 -8.88 -2.20
N PHE A 4 -9.86 -7.92 -2.58
CA PHE A 4 -11.15 -7.72 -1.91
C PHE A 4 -12.07 -8.92 -2.17
N VAL A 5 -12.14 -9.40 -3.41
CA VAL A 5 -12.95 -10.58 -3.78
C VAL A 5 -12.42 -11.82 -3.07
N ILE A 6 -11.13 -12.12 -3.16
CA ILE A 6 -10.52 -13.30 -2.52
C ILE A 6 -10.87 -13.37 -1.03
N ILE A 7 -10.83 -12.25 -0.31
CA ILE A 7 -11.10 -12.22 1.14
C ILE A 7 -12.61 -12.24 1.42
N VAL A 8 -13.39 -11.31 0.86
CA VAL A 8 -14.80 -11.13 1.23
C VAL A 8 -15.66 -12.27 0.73
N THR A 9 -15.48 -12.75 -0.50
CA THR A 9 -16.35 -13.82 -1.03
C THR A 9 -16.02 -15.19 -0.45
N SER A 10 -14.78 -15.41 0.00
CA SER A 10 -14.42 -16.67 0.68
C SER A 10 -14.91 -16.72 2.12
N LEU A 11 -14.96 -15.57 2.82
CA LEU A 11 -15.38 -15.52 4.23
C LEU A 11 -16.89 -15.36 4.40
N HIS A 12 -17.56 -14.67 3.47
CA HIS A 12 -19.00 -14.39 3.55
C HIS A 12 -19.86 -15.68 3.59
N ARG A 13 -19.41 -16.74 2.91
CA ARG A 13 -20.04 -18.06 2.91
C ARG A 13 -19.02 -19.13 3.29
N ASP A 14 -19.02 -19.48 4.56
CA ASP A 14 -18.18 -20.53 5.14
C ASP A 14 -18.94 -21.88 5.23
N PHE A 15 -18.30 -22.88 5.85
CA PHE A 15 -18.78 -24.26 5.91
C PHE A 15 -20.12 -24.42 6.65
N LEU A 16 -20.48 -23.50 7.55
CA LEU A 16 -21.71 -23.56 8.36
C LEU A 16 -22.70 -22.49 7.88
N PRO A 17 -23.88 -22.88 7.36
CA PRO A 17 -24.88 -21.92 6.86
C PRO A 17 -25.40 -20.91 7.89
N SER A 18 -25.28 -21.22 9.19
CA SER A 18 -25.66 -20.31 10.28
C SER A 18 -24.74 -19.10 10.43
N SER A 19 -23.52 -19.17 9.88
CA SER A 19 -22.47 -18.15 10.04
C SER A 19 -22.37 -17.19 8.85
N TRP A 20 -23.25 -17.32 7.86
CA TRP A 20 -23.23 -16.49 6.65
C TRP A 20 -23.66 -15.05 6.94
N VAL A 21 -22.77 -14.09 6.73
CA VAL A 21 -23.02 -12.66 7.04
C VAL A 21 -22.38 -11.74 6.01
N MET A 22 -23.14 -10.79 5.46
CA MET A 22 -22.66 -9.84 4.43
C MET A 22 -21.70 -8.80 5.00
N TYR A 23 -20.59 -8.55 4.29
CA TYR A 23 -19.69 -7.44 4.61
C TYR A 23 -20.16 -6.15 3.93
N HIS A 24 -20.26 -5.07 4.72
CA HIS A 24 -20.51 -3.72 4.23
C HIS A 24 -19.44 -2.79 4.82
N ALA A 25 -18.64 -2.19 3.94
CA ALA A 25 -17.59 -1.27 4.36
C ALA A 25 -18.20 -0.03 5.03
N THR A 26 -17.68 0.29 6.21
CA THR A 26 -18.01 1.50 6.95
C THR A 26 -17.19 2.69 6.44
N TRP A 27 -17.70 3.90 6.66
CA TRP A 27 -16.99 5.13 6.28
C TRP A 27 -15.61 5.25 6.95
N VAL A 28 -15.46 4.66 8.14
CA VAL A 28 -14.19 4.66 8.90
C VAL A 28 -13.14 3.82 8.18
N GLU A 29 -13.48 2.63 7.67
CA GLU A 29 -12.56 1.77 6.92
C GLU A 29 -12.06 2.44 5.64
N VAL A 30 -12.98 3.12 4.93
CA VAL A 30 -12.63 3.92 3.74
C VAL A 30 -11.73 5.10 4.13
N GLY A 31 -12.01 5.76 5.25
CA GLY A 31 -11.19 6.85 5.78
C GLY A 31 -9.78 6.40 6.16
N ILE A 32 -9.64 5.23 6.78
CA ILE A 32 -8.33 4.63 7.11
C ILE A 32 -7.57 4.30 5.83
N PHE A 33 -8.23 3.67 4.85
CA PHE A 33 -7.63 3.36 3.56
C PHE A 33 -7.14 4.61 2.84
N LEU A 34 -7.91 5.69 2.83
CA LEU A 34 -7.48 6.96 2.24
C LEU A 34 -6.38 7.63 3.08
N GLY A 35 -6.44 7.51 4.39
CA GLY A 35 -5.43 8.01 5.33
C GLY A 35 -4.06 7.36 5.13
N THR A 36 -3.98 6.07 4.82
CA THR A 36 -2.70 5.41 4.54
C THR A 36 -2.05 5.92 3.26
N PHE A 37 -2.83 6.29 2.23
CA PHE A 37 -2.29 7.00 1.07
C PHE A 37 -1.73 8.37 1.45
N GLY A 38 -2.49 9.15 2.23
CA GLY A 38 -2.04 10.45 2.71
C GLY A 38 -0.74 10.38 3.50
N LEU A 39 -0.64 9.41 4.42
CA LEU A 39 0.58 9.16 5.19
C LEU A 39 1.74 8.74 4.28
N PHE A 40 1.51 7.82 3.35
CA PHE A 40 2.52 7.38 2.39
C PHE A 40 3.09 8.55 1.58
N PHE A 41 2.23 9.38 0.97
CA PHE A 41 2.68 10.53 0.18
C PHE A 41 3.35 11.60 1.04
N THR A 42 2.88 11.82 2.26
CA THR A 42 3.53 12.75 3.19
C THR A 42 4.96 12.31 3.48
N CYS A 43 5.17 11.04 3.85
CA CYS A 43 6.52 10.50 4.08
C CYS A 43 7.37 10.49 2.81
N PHE A 44 6.79 10.14 1.66
CA PHE A 44 7.50 10.12 0.38
C PHE A 44 7.96 11.53 -0.05
N PHE A 45 7.12 12.55 0.10
CA PHE A 45 7.50 13.93 -0.23
C PHE A 45 8.49 14.51 0.77
N LEU A 46 8.39 14.18 2.05
CA LEU A 46 9.42 14.52 3.03
C LEU A 46 10.75 13.89 2.64
N PHE A 47 10.76 12.60 2.29
CA PHE A 47 11.96 11.91 1.82
C PHE A 47 12.54 12.59 0.56
N ALA A 48 11.73 12.84 -0.47
CA ALA A 48 12.19 13.43 -1.72
C ALA A 48 12.69 14.88 -1.57
N LYS A 49 12.18 15.63 -0.58
CA LYS A 49 12.61 17.01 -0.31
C LYS A 49 13.88 17.08 0.52
N PHE A 50 14.03 16.22 1.53
CA PHE A 50 15.10 16.33 2.51
C PHE A 50 16.29 15.40 2.26
N LEU A 51 16.09 14.30 1.52
CA LEU A 51 17.12 13.30 1.25
C LEU A 51 17.39 13.20 -0.26
N PRO A 52 18.62 12.84 -0.66
CA PRO A 52 18.94 12.60 -2.06
C PRO A 52 18.17 11.36 -2.57
N VAL A 53 17.35 11.55 -3.60
CA VAL A 53 16.54 10.49 -4.22
C VAL A 53 17.42 9.43 -4.91
N ILE A 54 18.59 9.84 -5.41
CA ILE A 54 19.54 8.98 -6.09
C ILE A 54 20.79 8.86 -5.23
N ASN A 55 21.27 7.62 -5.05
CA ASN A 55 22.50 7.38 -4.31
C ASN A 55 23.73 7.84 -5.13
N MET A 56 24.30 8.98 -4.73
CA MET A 56 25.41 9.59 -5.45
C MET A 56 26.75 8.86 -5.27
N ALA A 57 26.88 7.96 -4.29
CA ALA A 57 28.08 7.14 -4.12
C ALA A 57 28.19 6.09 -5.25
N GLU A 58 27.09 5.39 -5.52
CA GLU A 58 26.99 4.37 -6.57
C GLU A 58 27.08 4.98 -7.97
N VAL A 59 26.44 6.13 -8.20
CA VAL A 59 26.50 6.77 -9.53
C VAL A 59 27.94 7.15 -9.91
N LYS A 60 28.76 7.54 -8.92
CA LYS A 60 30.16 7.92 -9.18
C LYS A 60 31.07 6.73 -9.48
N THR A 61 30.80 5.54 -8.93
CA THR A 61 31.60 4.34 -9.22
C THR A 61 31.32 3.84 -10.64
N ILE A 62 30.05 3.81 -11.04
CA ILE A 62 29.63 3.33 -12.38
C ILE A 62 30.19 4.22 -13.51
N ILE A 63 30.15 5.54 -13.34
CA ILE A 63 30.67 6.48 -14.37
C ILE A 63 32.17 6.28 -14.57
N LYS A 64 32.93 6.05 -13.50
CA LYS A 64 34.38 5.88 -13.56
C LYS A 64 34.83 4.55 -14.20
N ASP A 65 34.01 3.50 -14.09
CA ASP A 65 34.25 2.23 -14.80
C ASP A 65 33.89 2.29 -16.30
N THR A 66 33.13 3.32 -16.72
CA THR A 66 32.66 3.46 -18.11
C THR A 66 33.58 4.35 -18.96
N GLU A 67 34.51 5.09 -18.35
CA GLU A 67 35.58 5.85 -19.03
C GLU A 67 36.78 4.96 -19.38
#